data_AF-A0A1Y2FEG2-F1
#
_entry.id   AF-A0A1Y2FEG2-F1
#
_cell.length_a   1.000
_cell.length_b   1.000
_cell.length_c   1.000
_cell.angle_alpha   90.00
_cell.angle_beta   90.00
_cell.angle_gamma   90.00
#
_symmetry.space_group_name_H-M   'P 1'
#
loop_
_entity.id
_entity.type
_entity.pdbx_description
1 polymer ?
#
loop_
_entity_poly.entity_id
_entity_poly.type
_entity_poly.pdbx_seq_one_letter_code
_entity_poly.pdbx_strand_id
1 'polypeptide(L)'
;MLCIYYFILLFVIFNNKVYSVEVNAIAYSLNGGGTLYSPMISEFNTFSKNNNLNITINLNLISGLNSTSTVNGYEETLESLLNRKSDKYDLIFYDNIYTPRIEPYFLDLNKLIPKEHINIYIPGVITQIGFHNDRLVGFPITIDYTVLYCNEYYLNKYKKEIPKTWDELINTGKYILNEEKKLNNSDFIAYNGFFDYSEQGTCSLYEFIYSCRNSIDSEFPVLTDQITVKALKKIKRNQK
;
A
#
# COMPACT_ATOMS: atom_id res chain seq x y z
N MET A 1 -62.47 7.18 15.89
CA MET A 1 -61.64 6.06 15.41
C MET A 1 -60.42 6.52 14.60
N LEU A 2 -60.56 7.36 13.57
CA LEU A 2 -59.42 7.82 12.75
C LEU A 2 -58.26 8.45 13.54
N CYS A 3 -58.56 9.32 14.52
CA CYS A 3 -57.51 9.96 15.33
C CYS A 3 -56.68 8.97 16.15
N ILE A 4 -57.27 7.85 16.57
CA ILE A 4 -56.57 6.82 17.36
C ILE A 4 -55.59 6.07 16.45
N TYR A 5 -55.98 5.74 15.21
CA TYR A 5 -55.07 5.14 14.24
C TYR A 5 -53.92 6.07 13.85
N TYR A 6 -54.18 7.37 13.74
CA TYR A 6 -53.14 8.37 13.48
C TYR A 6 -52.13 8.48 14.64
N PHE A 7 -52.63 8.42 15.88
CA PHE A 7 -51.80 8.46 17.08
C PHE A 7 -50.96 7.18 17.21
N ILE A 8 -51.53 6.01 16.91
CA ILE A 8 -50.80 4.73 16.89
C ILE A 8 -49.74 4.71 15.79
N LEU A 9 -50.05 5.22 14.59
CA LEU A 9 -49.08 5.34 13.50
C LEU A 9 -47.90 6.24 13.88
N LEU A 10 -48.18 7.43 14.44
CA LEU A 10 -47.14 8.33 14.94
C LEU A 10 -46.34 7.69 16.06
N PHE A 11 -46.99 6.99 17.00
CA PHE A 11 -46.29 6.30 18.09
C PHE A 11 -45.38 5.16 17.58
N VAL A 12 -45.79 4.43 16.53
CA VAL A 12 -44.94 3.41 15.89
C VAL A 12 -43.77 4.06 15.13
N ILE A 13 -44.00 5.19 14.46
CA ILE A 13 -42.94 5.96 13.77
C ILE A 13 -41.93 6.54 14.77
N PHE A 14 -42.39 7.07 15.91
CA PHE A 14 -41.54 7.71 16.92
C PHE A 14 -40.87 6.75 17.91
N ASN A 15 -41.42 5.54 18.13
CA ASN A 15 -40.79 4.53 19.01
C ASN A 15 -39.88 3.55 18.27
N ASN A 16 -39.94 3.50 16.94
CA ASN A 16 -38.88 2.86 16.17
C ASN A 16 -37.64 3.75 16.24
N LYS A 17 -36.83 3.58 17.29
CA LYS A 17 -35.45 4.04 17.31
C LYS A 17 -34.73 3.31 16.17
N VAL A 18 -34.68 3.93 15.00
CA VAL A 18 -33.84 3.49 13.90
C VAL A 18 -32.42 3.86 14.30
N TYR A 19 -31.67 2.88 14.80
CA TYR A 19 -30.24 3.04 15.06
C TYR A 19 -29.54 3.06 13.70
N SER A 20 -29.13 4.26 13.26
CA SER A 20 -28.20 4.43 12.15
C SER A 20 -26.78 4.54 12.70
N VAL A 21 -25.86 3.77 12.15
CA VAL A 21 -24.44 3.83 12.47
C VAL A 21 -23.77 4.72 11.44
N GLU A 22 -23.15 5.82 11.89
CA GLU A 22 -22.28 6.63 11.06
C GLU A 22 -20.83 6.31 11.38
N VAL A 23 -20.05 6.01 10.35
CA VAL A 23 -18.62 5.68 10.45
C VAL A 23 -17.85 6.77 9.73
N ASN A 24 -16.99 7.50 10.43
CA ASN A 24 -16.18 8.56 9.84
C ASN A 24 -14.85 7.98 9.38
N ALA A 25 -14.62 7.98 8.08
CA ALA A 25 -13.39 7.50 7.47
C ALA A 25 -12.47 8.67 7.08
N ILE A 26 -11.15 8.47 7.17
CA ILE A 26 -10.16 9.39 6.61
C ILE A 26 -9.17 8.63 5.73
N ALA A 27 -8.88 9.19 4.56
CA ALA A 27 -7.89 8.66 3.64
C ALA A 27 -7.11 9.77 2.95
N TYR A 28 -5.94 9.43 2.41
CA TYR A 28 -5.12 10.34 1.62
C TYR A 28 -4.93 9.81 0.21
N SER A 29 -5.20 10.60 -0.82
CA SER A 29 -5.25 10.08 -2.19
C SER A 29 -3.88 9.70 -2.78
N LEU A 30 -2.77 10.13 -2.17
CA LEU A 30 -1.42 9.93 -2.71
C LEU A 30 -0.62 8.84 -1.97
N ASN A 31 -1.27 8.00 -1.15
CA ASN A 31 -0.66 6.85 -0.48
C ASN A 31 -0.86 5.52 -1.25
N GLY A 32 -1.06 5.58 -2.58
CA GLY A 32 -1.24 4.41 -3.43
C GLY A 32 -2.68 3.87 -3.56
N GLY A 33 -3.59 4.18 -2.63
CA GLY A 33 -4.98 3.68 -2.67
C GLY A 33 -6.05 4.69 -3.14
N GLY A 34 -5.65 5.91 -3.52
CA GLY A 34 -6.56 7.05 -3.70
C GLY A 34 -7.72 6.85 -4.67
N THR A 35 -7.54 6.04 -5.72
CA THR A 35 -8.58 5.77 -6.73
C THR A 35 -9.62 4.75 -6.24
N LEU A 36 -9.35 4.02 -5.17
CA LEU A 36 -10.21 2.93 -4.67
C LEU A 36 -11.09 3.34 -3.49
N TYR A 37 -10.66 4.31 -2.68
CA TYR A 37 -11.37 4.67 -1.45
C TYR A 37 -12.81 5.14 -1.70
N SER A 38 -13.00 6.11 -2.61
CA SER A 38 -14.32 6.65 -2.89
C SER A 38 -15.26 5.62 -3.55
N PRO A 39 -14.84 4.87 -4.59
CA PRO A 39 -15.68 3.80 -5.15
C PRO A 39 -16.07 2.74 -4.11
N MET A 40 -15.10 2.25 -3.31
CA MET A 40 -15.36 1.22 -2.31
C MET A 40 -16.38 1.66 -1.26
N ILE A 41 -16.26 2.91 -0.76
CA ILE A 41 -17.20 3.46 0.21
C ILE A 41 -18.58 3.71 -0.41
N SER A 42 -18.63 4.17 -1.67
CA SER A 42 -19.88 4.36 -2.40
C SER A 42 -20.63 3.03 -2.60
N GLU A 43 -19.91 1.97 -2.99
CA GLU A 43 -20.46 0.63 -3.15
C GLU A 43 -20.95 0.07 -1.82
N PHE A 44 -20.16 0.20 -0.74
CA PHE A 44 -20.59 -0.22 0.59
C PHE A 44 -21.84 0.53 1.05
N ASN A 45 -21.91 1.85 0.90
CA ASN A 45 -23.09 2.63 1.30
C ASN A 45 -24.34 2.22 0.51
N THR A 46 -24.18 1.92 -0.79
CA THR A 46 -25.25 1.37 -1.63
C THR A 46 -25.69 -0.01 -1.14
N PHE A 47 -24.74 -0.90 -0.87
CA PHE A 47 -24.99 -2.23 -0.32
C PHE A 47 -25.71 -2.16 1.03
N SER A 48 -25.24 -1.30 1.94
CA SER A 48 -25.82 -1.07 3.26
C SER A 48 -27.28 -0.62 3.16
N LYS A 49 -27.57 0.33 2.27
CA LYS A 49 -28.94 0.79 2.01
C LYS A 49 -29.82 -0.32 1.45
N ASN A 50 -29.33 -1.09 0.48
CA ASN A 50 -30.09 -2.17 -0.16
C ASN A 50 -30.37 -3.34 0.78
N ASN A 51 -29.52 -3.54 1.79
CA ASN A 51 -29.65 -4.62 2.77
C ASN A 51 -30.17 -4.14 4.14
N ASN A 52 -30.65 -2.89 4.25
CA ASN A 52 -31.17 -2.28 5.48
C ASN A 52 -30.21 -2.39 6.67
N LEU A 53 -28.89 -2.30 6.43
CA LEU A 53 -27.89 -2.35 7.50
C LEU A 53 -27.90 -1.07 8.34
N ASN A 54 -28.42 0.04 7.79
CA ASN A 54 -28.42 1.36 8.40
C ASN A 54 -27.01 1.84 8.80
N ILE A 55 -25.99 1.46 8.04
CA ILE A 55 -24.59 1.92 8.22
C ILE A 55 -24.24 2.88 7.09
N THR A 56 -23.71 4.05 7.42
CA THR A 56 -23.19 5.02 6.43
C THR A 56 -21.74 5.34 6.75
N ILE A 57 -20.86 5.17 5.77
CA ILE A 57 -19.46 5.58 5.87
C ILE A 57 -19.30 6.96 5.23
N ASN A 58 -18.81 7.91 6.00
CA ASN A 58 -18.48 9.28 5.57
C ASN A 58 -16.98 9.38 5.30
N LEU A 59 -16.59 9.46 4.02
CA LEU A 59 -15.18 9.58 3.65
C LEU A 59 -14.71 11.04 3.66
N ASN A 60 -13.71 11.33 4.49
CA ASN A 60 -12.87 12.51 4.35
C ASN A 60 -11.61 12.16 3.54
N LEU A 61 -11.67 12.43 2.23
CA LEU A 61 -10.54 12.20 1.32
C LEU A 61 -9.68 13.46 1.22
N ILE A 62 -8.47 13.39 1.78
CA ILE A 62 -7.44 14.41 1.59
C ILE A 62 -6.76 14.15 0.25
N SER A 63 -6.67 15.18 -0.59
CA SER A 63 -6.10 15.08 -1.94
C SER A 63 -5.43 16.38 -2.35
N GLY A 64 -4.72 16.36 -3.49
CA GLY A 64 -4.14 17.58 -4.07
C GLY A 64 -5.17 18.65 -4.47
N LEU A 65 -6.47 18.33 -4.48
CA LEU A 65 -7.54 19.29 -4.74
C LEU A 65 -7.95 20.10 -3.52
N ASN A 66 -7.71 19.60 -2.30
CA ASN A 66 -8.20 20.20 -1.06
C ASN A 66 -7.14 20.35 0.03
N SER A 67 -5.92 19.87 -0.20
CA SER A 67 -4.81 19.97 0.74
C SER A 67 -3.47 20.09 0.03
N THR A 68 -2.51 20.73 0.70
CA THR A 68 -1.09 20.75 0.33
C THR A 68 -0.27 19.72 1.12
N SER A 69 -0.92 18.84 1.90
CA SER A 69 -0.27 17.78 2.67
C SER A 69 0.52 16.84 1.75
N THR A 70 1.63 16.33 2.29
CA THR A 70 2.37 15.18 1.75
C THR A 70 1.94 13.90 2.47
N VAL A 71 2.43 12.73 2.02
CA VAL A 71 2.21 11.45 2.75
C VAL A 71 2.66 11.58 4.20
N ASN A 72 3.89 12.05 4.44
CA ASN A 72 4.39 12.25 5.81
C ASN A 72 3.52 13.22 6.62
N GLY A 73 3.08 14.33 6.02
CA GLY A 73 2.21 15.29 6.71
C GLY A 73 0.82 14.73 7.05
N TYR A 74 0.30 13.83 6.22
CA TYR A 74 -0.94 13.10 6.50
C TYR A 74 -0.76 12.18 7.71
N GLU A 75 0.30 11.38 7.73
CA GLU A 75 0.58 10.42 8.80
C GLU A 75 0.91 11.13 10.13
N GLU A 76 1.65 12.23 10.10
CA GLU A 76 1.87 13.09 11.27
C GLU A 76 0.56 13.67 11.82
N THR A 77 -0.39 14.00 10.93
CA THR A 77 -1.72 14.46 11.34
C THR A 77 -2.48 13.33 12.03
N LEU A 78 -2.44 12.11 11.49
CA LEU A 78 -3.04 10.94 12.13
C LEU A 78 -2.43 10.69 13.52
N GLU A 79 -1.10 10.67 13.63
CA GLU A 79 -0.40 10.50 14.91
C GLU A 79 -0.83 11.56 15.93
N SER A 80 -0.91 12.83 15.53
CA SER A 80 -1.38 13.92 16.39
C SER A 80 -2.82 13.71 16.87
N LEU A 81 -3.72 13.27 15.97
CA LEU A 81 -5.11 12.94 16.30
C LEU A 81 -5.21 11.76 17.28
N LEU A 82 -4.41 10.71 17.08
CA LEU A 82 -4.41 9.52 17.91
C LEU A 82 -3.81 9.79 19.30
N ASN A 83 -2.69 10.53 19.36
CA ASN A 83 -2.03 10.92 20.61
C ASN A 83 -2.96 11.70 21.54
N ARG A 84 -3.83 12.57 20.98
CA ARG A 84 -4.82 13.34 21.75
C ARG A 84 -6.14 12.57 21.98
N LYS A 85 -6.20 11.29 21.62
CA LYS A 85 -7.39 10.42 21.73
C LYS A 85 -8.62 11.01 21.04
N SER A 86 -8.41 11.58 19.86
CA SER A 86 -9.49 12.14 19.05
C SER A 86 -10.46 11.04 18.60
N ASP A 87 -11.75 11.28 18.74
CA ASP A 87 -12.86 10.41 18.30
C ASP A 87 -13.39 10.80 16.90
N LYS A 88 -12.61 11.57 16.16
CA LYS A 88 -13.04 12.19 14.90
C LYS A 88 -13.21 11.18 13.76
N TYR A 89 -12.45 10.09 13.79
CA TYR A 89 -12.42 9.09 12.73
C TYR A 89 -12.43 7.69 13.34
N ASP A 90 -13.26 6.83 12.77
CA ASP A 90 -13.46 5.44 13.15
C ASP A 90 -12.69 4.49 12.23
N LEU A 91 -12.50 4.89 10.96
CA LEU A 91 -11.80 4.13 9.92
C LEU A 91 -10.66 4.98 9.33
N ILE A 92 -9.44 4.46 9.38
CA ILE A 92 -8.25 5.19 8.95
C ILE A 92 -7.52 4.36 7.89
N PHE A 93 -7.29 4.97 6.73
CA PHE A 93 -6.46 4.40 5.67
C PHE A 93 -5.05 4.97 5.78
N TYR A 94 -4.06 4.14 6.07
CA TYR A 94 -2.71 4.56 6.40
C TYR A 94 -1.67 3.70 5.66
N ASP A 95 -0.44 4.19 5.58
CA ASP A 95 0.70 3.45 5.02
C ASP A 95 1.26 2.44 6.04
N ASN A 96 1.47 1.18 5.62
CA ASN A 96 1.85 0.09 6.51
C ASN A 96 3.18 0.31 7.26
N ILE A 97 4.06 1.19 6.77
CA ILE A 97 5.29 1.52 7.50
C ILE A 97 5.01 2.22 8.85
N TYR A 98 3.83 2.83 9.00
CA TYR A 98 3.39 3.50 10.22
C TYR A 98 2.68 2.57 11.22
N THR A 99 2.46 1.29 10.87
CA THR A 99 1.84 0.29 11.74
C THR A 99 2.39 0.32 13.18
N PRO A 100 3.71 0.32 13.43
CA PRO A 100 4.25 0.36 14.79
C PRO A 100 3.88 1.62 15.59
N ARG A 101 3.64 2.75 14.91
CA ARG A 101 3.33 4.05 15.52
C ARG A 101 1.86 4.16 15.89
N ILE A 102 0.99 3.51 15.13
CA ILE A 102 -0.47 3.60 15.32
C ILE A 102 -1.08 2.40 16.07
N GLU A 103 -0.41 1.24 16.09
CA GLU A 103 -0.89 0.00 16.74
C GLU A 103 -1.43 0.22 18.16
N PRO A 104 -0.77 1.01 19.04
CA PRO A 104 -1.27 1.24 20.40
C PRO A 104 -2.68 1.86 20.47
N TYR A 105 -3.12 2.55 19.41
CA TYR A 105 -4.39 3.26 19.35
C TYR A 105 -5.50 2.45 18.65
N PHE A 106 -5.15 1.34 18.00
CA PHE A 106 -6.06 0.59 17.13
C PHE A 106 -6.62 -0.65 17.84
N LEU A 107 -7.81 -1.07 17.41
CA LEU A 107 -8.39 -2.33 17.86
C LEU A 107 -7.58 -3.52 17.32
N ASP A 108 -7.48 -4.56 18.13
CA ASP A 108 -6.91 -5.84 17.67
C ASP A 108 -7.98 -6.62 16.88
N LEU A 109 -7.95 -6.47 15.56
CA LEU A 109 -8.91 -7.05 14.63
C LEU A 109 -8.85 -8.59 14.63
N ASN A 110 -7.73 -9.20 15.03
CA ASN A 110 -7.60 -10.65 15.15
C ASN A 110 -8.54 -11.23 16.24
N LYS A 111 -8.97 -10.39 17.19
CA LYS A 111 -9.95 -10.76 18.23
C LYS A 111 -11.40 -10.49 17.82
N LEU A 112 -11.61 -9.67 16.80
CA LEU A 112 -12.93 -9.18 16.40
C LEU A 112 -13.45 -9.85 15.13
N ILE A 113 -12.54 -10.19 14.21
CA ILE A 113 -12.86 -10.68 12.89
C ILE A 113 -12.65 -12.21 12.82
N PRO A 114 -13.64 -12.98 12.32
CA PRO A 114 -13.49 -14.40 12.08
C PRO A 114 -12.25 -14.72 11.22
N LYS A 115 -11.53 -15.80 11.58
CA LYS A 115 -10.30 -16.20 10.88
C LYS A 115 -10.52 -16.48 9.40
N GLU A 116 -11.72 -16.90 9.04
CA GLU A 116 -12.14 -17.17 7.67
C GLU A 116 -11.99 -15.92 6.80
N HIS A 117 -12.28 -14.72 7.32
CA HIS A 117 -12.11 -13.45 6.61
C HIS A 117 -10.65 -12.99 6.55
N ILE A 118 -9.80 -13.43 7.48
CA ILE A 118 -8.35 -13.18 7.42
C ILE A 118 -7.71 -14.10 6.36
N ASN A 119 -8.19 -15.34 6.26
CA ASN A 119 -7.65 -16.37 5.37
C ASN A 119 -8.00 -16.18 3.88
N ILE A 120 -8.86 -15.21 3.52
CA ILE A 120 -9.11 -14.87 2.10
C ILE A 120 -7.93 -14.12 1.47
N TYR A 121 -7.06 -13.53 2.29
CA TYR A 121 -5.91 -12.75 1.82
C TYR A 121 -4.77 -13.66 1.36
N ILE A 122 -3.90 -13.12 0.50
CA ILE A 122 -2.71 -13.81 0.02
C ILE A 122 -1.89 -14.30 1.23
N PRO A 123 -1.58 -15.61 1.32
CA PRO A 123 -0.84 -16.17 2.44
C PRO A 123 0.46 -15.40 2.70
N GLY A 124 0.67 -15.03 3.97
CA GLY A 124 1.85 -14.29 4.42
C GLY A 124 1.76 -12.76 4.29
N VAL A 125 0.95 -12.21 3.39
CA VAL A 125 0.85 -10.75 3.22
C VAL A 125 0.30 -10.10 4.48
N ILE A 126 -0.89 -10.51 4.94
CA ILE A 126 -1.53 -9.89 6.11
C ILE A 126 -0.64 -10.01 7.36
N THR A 127 0.07 -11.13 7.50
CA THR A 127 1.03 -11.36 8.59
C THR A 127 2.22 -10.40 8.53
N GLN A 128 2.65 -10.00 7.35
CA GLN A 128 3.80 -9.10 7.18
C GLN A 128 3.43 -7.61 7.33
N ILE A 129 2.25 -7.20 6.87
CA ILE A 129 1.91 -5.76 6.79
C ILE A 129 0.77 -5.32 7.73
N GLY A 130 -0.07 -6.25 8.18
CA GLY A 130 -1.19 -5.96 9.06
C GLY A 130 -0.95 -6.28 10.54
N PHE A 131 0.02 -7.15 10.84
CA PHE A 131 0.34 -7.55 12.22
C PHE A 131 1.52 -6.78 12.81
N HIS A 132 1.40 -6.40 14.08
CA HIS A 132 2.49 -5.89 14.91
C HIS A 132 2.27 -6.33 16.36
N ASN A 133 3.32 -6.85 17.03
CA ASN A 133 3.23 -7.40 18.38
C ASN A 133 2.04 -8.39 18.56
N ASP A 134 1.88 -9.32 17.60
CA ASP A 134 0.79 -10.31 17.55
C ASP A 134 -0.63 -9.76 17.44
N ARG A 135 -0.79 -8.46 17.16
CA ARG A 135 -2.09 -7.80 16.96
C ARG A 135 -2.29 -7.46 15.49
N LEU A 136 -3.45 -7.80 14.96
CA LEU A 136 -3.86 -7.38 13.61
C LEU A 136 -4.48 -5.99 13.72
N VAL A 137 -3.84 -4.97 13.17
CA VAL A 137 -4.31 -3.58 13.29
C VAL A 137 -4.80 -2.98 11.97
N GLY A 138 -4.62 -3.68 10.85
CA GLY A 138 -5.10 -3.22 9.56
C GLY A 138 -5.28 -4.36 8.56
N PHE A 139 -6.19 -4.15 7.62
CA PHE A 139 -6.34 -5.01 6.44
C PHE A 139 -5.77 -4.30 5.21
N PRO A 140 -5.03 -5.01 4.35
CA PRO A 140 -4.55 -4.39 3.12
C PRO A 140 -5.69 -4.15 2.15
N ILE A 141 -5.72 -2.93 1.60
CA ILE A 141 -6.66 -2.52 0.54
C ILE A 141 -5.96 -2.58 -0.82
N THR A 142 -4.72 -2.11 -0.85
CA THR A 142 -3.82 -2.15 -2.00
C THR A 142 -2.48 -2.72 -1.59
N ILE A 143 -1.84 -3.38 -2.54
CA ILE A 143 -0.46 -3.82 -2.43
C ILE A 143 0.24 -3.37 -3.70
N ASP A 144 1.37 -2.72 -3.52
CA ASP A 144 2.32 -2.38 -4.56
C ASP A 144 3.60 -3.22 -4.37
N TYR A 145 4.25 -3.51 -5.49
CA TYR A 145 5.51 -4.23 -5.51
C TYR A 145 6.30 -3.87 -6.76
N THR A 146 7.62 -3.89 -6.64
CA THR A 146 8.51 -3.57 -7.75
C THR A 146 8.66 -4.75 -8.70
N VAL A 147 8.74 -4.44 -10.00
CA VAL A 147 9.01 -5.41 -11.06
C VAL A 147 10.11 -4.92 -11.99
N LEU A 148 10.79 -5.86 -12.67
CA LEU A 148 11.76 -5.52 -13.70
C LEU A 148 11.06 -5.29 -15.03
N TYR A 149 11.02 -4.03 -15.49
CA TYR A 149 10.57 -3.69 -16.83
C TYR A 149 11.69 -3.91 -17.85
N CYS A 150 11.40 -4.70 -18.88
CA CYS A 150 12.32 -4.97 -19.98
C CYS A 150 11.76 -4.42 -21.30
N ASN A 151 12.61 -3.80 -22.12
CA ASN A 151 12.21 -3.32 -23.43
C ASN A 151 12.27 -4.46 -24.46
N GLU A 152 11.11 -5.00 -24.84
CA GLU A 152 10.99 -6.14 -25.75
C GLU A 152 11.61 -5.87 -27.13
N TYR A 153 11.56 -4.63 -27.64
CA TYR A 153 12.16 -4.29 -28.92
C TYR A 153 13.67 -4.58 -28.92
N TYR A 154 14.41 -4.11 -27.91
CA TYR A 154 15.85 -4.34 -27.84
C TYR A 154 16.20 -5.80 -27.56
N LEU A 155 15.42 -6.48 -26.71
CA LEU A 155 15.62 -7.92 -26.48
C LEU A 155 15.45 -8.73 -27.77
N ASN A 156 14.41 -8.45 -28.55
CA ASN A 156 14.14 -9.13 -29.83
C ASN A 156 15.19 -8.78 -30.90
N LYS A 157 15.54 -7.50 -31.05
CA LYS A 157 16.57 -7.03 -32.00
C LYS A 157 17.90 -7.75 -31.81
N TYR A 158 18.28 -7.99 -30.56
CA TYR A 158 19.55 -8.62 -30.19
C TYR A 158 19.45 -10.09 -29.81
N LYS A 159 18.28 -10.71 -29.97
CA LYS A 159 18.00 -12.12 -29.65
C LYS A 159 18.43 -12.49 -28.22
N LYS A 160 18.00 -11.67 -27.26
CA LYS A 160 18.26 -11.84 -25.83
C LYS A 160 16.99 -12.25 -25.09
N GLU A 161 17.14 -13.13 -24.12
CA GLU A 161 16.06 -13.52 -23.22
C GLU A 161 15.87 -12.49 -22.09
N ILE A 162 14.71 -12.55 -21.42
CA ILE A 162 14.46 -11.76 -20.22
C ILE A 162 15.42 -12.22 -19.12
N PRO A 163 16.23 -11.32 -18.54
CA PRO A 163 17.22 -11.69 -17.53
C PRO A 163 16.53 -12.13 -16.22
N LYS A 164 17.01 -13.23 -15.65
CA LYS A 164 16.54 -13.80 -14.39
C LYS A 164 17.50 -13.51 -13.24
N THR A 165 18.72 -13.06 -13.54
CA THR A 165 19.73 -12.68 -12.54
C THR A 165 20.30 -11.30 -12.82
N TRP A 166 20.86 -10.67 -11.79
CA TRP A 166 21.57 -9.40 -11.96
C TRP A 166 22.76 -9.51 -12.92
N ASP A 167 23.48 -10.63 -12.93
CA ASP A 167 24.61 -10.81 -13.85
C ASP A 167 24.14 -10.95 -15.30
N GLU A 168 23.02 -11.63 -15.55
CA GLU A 168 22.38 -11.65 -16.87
C GLU A 168 21.91 -10.26 -17.29
N LEU A 169 21.27 -9.50 -16.40
CA LEU A 169 20.85 -8.13 -16.68
C LEU A 169 22.05 -7.25 -17.05
N ILE A 170 23.14 -7.31 -16.28
CA ILE A 170 24.38 -6.57 -16.55
C ILE A 170 24.96 -6.95 -17.92
N ASN A 171 25.09 -8.25 -18.18
CA ASN A 171 25.76 -8.73 -19.39
C ASN A 171 24.93 -8.43 -20.63
N THR A 172 23.61 -8.64 -20.57
CA THR A 172 22.68 -8.31 -21.64
C THR A 172 22.63 -6.81 -21.89
N GLY A 173 22.49 -6.00 -20.83
CA GLY A 173 22.47 -4.54 -20.93
C GLY A 173 23.76 -3.96 -21.54
N LYS A 174 24.92 -4.45 -21.12
CA LYS A 174 26.22 -4.05 -21.69
C LYS A 174 26.39 -4.44 -23.14
N TYR A 175 25.95 -5.65 -23.50
CA TYR A 175 25.97 -6.10 -24.88
C TYR A 175 25.14 -5.16 -25.77
N ILE A 176 23.88 -4.90 -25.38
CA ILE A 176 22.97 -4.04 -26.15
C ILE A 176 23.52 -2.61 -26.22
N LEU A 177 23.99 -2.05 -25.11
CA LEU A 177 24.59 -0.71 -25.06
C LEU A 177 25.76 -0.58 -26.04
N ASN A 178 26.64 -1.58 -26.11
CA ASN A 178 27.79 -1.56 -27.01
C ASN A 178 27.38 -1.68 -28.48
N GLU A 179 26.36 -2.50 -28.79
CA GLU A 179 25.85 -2.62 -30.15
C GLU A 179 25.11 -1.36 -30.62
N GLU A 180 24.32 -0.73 -29.75
CA GLU A 180 23.64 0.53 -30.04
C GLU A 180 24.63 1.68 -30.26
N LYS A 181 25.72 1.73 -29.48
CA LYS A 181 26.82 2.69 -29.71
C LYS A 181 27.48 2.54 -31.09
N LYS A 182 27.64 1.31 -31.59
CA LYS A 182 28.17 1.08 -32.96
C LYS A 182 27.23 1.60 -34.04
N LEU A 183 25.93 1.71 -33.74
CA LEU A 183 24.90 2.28 -34.62
C LEU A 183 24.69 3.79 -34.38
N ASN A 184 25.58 4.45 -33.64
CA ASN A 184 25.49 5.86 -33.25
C ASN A 184 24.27 6.23 -32.38
N ASN A 185 23.70 5.26 -31.65
CA ASN A 185 22.69 5.54 -30.64
C ASN A 185 23.37 5.74 -29.27
N SER A 186 23.67 7.01 -28.95
CA SER A 186 24.30 7.41 -27.68
C SER A 186 23.33 7.52 -26.51
N ASP A 187 22.03 7.58 -26.77
CA ASP A 187 21.00 7.88 -25.78
C ASP A 187 20.48 6.62 -25.07
N PHE A 188 20.90 5.45 -25.55
CA PHE A 188 20.53 4.17 -24.93
C PHE A 188 21.11 4.05 -23.52
N ILE A 189 20.21 3.82 -22.55
CA ILE A 189 20.55 3.53 -21.16
C ILE A 189 20.20 2.06 -20.88
N ALA A 190 21.19 1.28 -20.47
CA ALA A 190 21.02 -0.17 -20.27
C ALA A 190 20.13 -0.51 -19.07
N TYR A 191 20.15 0.30 -18.01
CA TYR A 191 19.40 0.08 -16.79
C TYR A 191 19.20 1.39 -16.03
N ASN A 192 17.99 1.60 -15.51
CA ASN A 192 17.68 2.64 -14.55
C ASN A 192 17.11 1.98 -13.30
N GLY A 193 17.87 2.01 -12.20
CA GLY A 193 17.46 1.45 -10.91
C GLY A 193 16.83 2.45 -9.94
N PHE A 194 16.52 3.66 -10.41
CA PHE A 194 15.81 4.69 -9.64
C PHE A 194 16.40 5.04 -8.27
N PHE A 195 17.74 5.08 -8.18
CA PHE A 195 18.48 5.43 -6.97
C PHE A 195 18.60 6.95 -6.76
N ASP A 196 17.47 7.63 -6.57
CA ASP A 196 17.47 9.07 -6.22
C ASP A 196 17.59 9.30 -4.70
N TYR A 197 17.49 10.56 -4.26
CA TYR A 197 17.55 10.94 -2.84
C TYR A 197 16.18 10.92 -2.14
N SER A 198 15.14 10.40 -2.81
CA SER A 198 13.81 10.27 -2.23
C SER A 198 13.66 8.95 -1.47
N GLU A 199 12.50 8.77 -0.84
CA GLU A 199 12.11 7.49 -0.23
C GLU A 199 12.11 6.36 -1.28
N GLN A 200 11.77 6.64 -2.54
CA GLN A 200 11.76 5.66 -3.62
C GLN A 200 13.16 5.12 -3.95
N GLY A 201 14.18 5.98 -3.86
CA GLY A 201 15.57 5.56 -3.98
C GLY A 201 16.01 4.65 -2.83
N THR A 202 15.46 4.86 -1.63
CA THR A 202 15.69 3.98 -0.47
C THR A 202 15.03 2.62 -0.69
N CYS A 203 13.80 2.59 -1.20
CA CYS A 203 13.10 1.36 -1.57
C CYS A 203 13.87 0.57 -2.64
N SER A 204 14.30 1.23 -3.71
CA SER A 204 15.10 0.60 -4.77
C SER A 204 16.42 0.02 -4.23
N LEU A 205 17.08 0.72 -3.31
CA LEU A 205 18.28 0.24 -2.65
C LEU A 205 18.01 -0.98 -1.75
N TYR A 206 16.95 -0.91 -0.95
CA TYR A 206 16.51 -1.98 -0.06
C TYR A 206 16.21 -3.25 -0.86
N GLU A 207 15.41 -3.16 -1.92
CA GLU A 207 15.05 -4.27 -2.79
C GLU A 207 16.27 -4.88 -3.48
N PHE A 208 17.21 -4.06 -3.93
CA PHE A 208 18.43 -4.55 -4.54
C PHE A 208 19.26 -5.36 -3.54
N ILE A 209 19.45 -4.85 -2.31
CA ILE A 209 20.16 -5.57 -1.25
C ILE A 209 19.41 -6.87 -0.88
N TYR A 210 18.09 -6.80 -0.73
CA TYR A 210 17.24 -7.94 -0.43
C TYR A 210 17.32 -9.04 -1.49
N SER A 211 17.42 -8.68 -2.78
CA SER A 211 17.58 -9.65 -3.87
C SER A 211 18.96 -10.32 -3.92
N CYS A 212 19.94 -9.82 -3.16
CA CYS A 212 21.30 -10.38 -3.07
C CYS A 212 21.50 -11.33 -1.88
N ARG A 213 20.44 -11.65 -1.13
CA ARG A 213 20.46 -12.61 -0.03
C ARG A 213 20.87 -14.02 -0.49
N ASN A 214 21.30 -14.84 0.45
CA ASN A 214 21.79 -16.20 0.17
C ASN A 214 20.68 -17.15 -0.32
N SER A 215 19.45 -16.96 0.15
CA SER A 215 18.28 -17.74 -0.25
C SER A 215 17.00 -16.90 -0.15
N ILE A 216 15.90 -17.41 -0.71
CA ILE A 216 14.58 -16.77 -0.62
C ILE A 216 14.08 -16.65 0.83
N ASP A 217 14.48 -17.56 1.71
CA ASP A 217 14.06 -17.61 3.11
C ASP A 217 15.00 -16.83 4.07
N SER A 218 16.09 -16.26 3.55
CA SER A 218 17.05 -15.52 4.38
C SER A 218 16.44 -14.21 4.90
N GLU A 219 16.82 -13.74 6.08
CA GLU A 219 16.42 -12.39 6.51
C GLU A 219 17.14 -11.30 5.69
N PHE A 220 16.67 -10.06 5.81
CA PHE A 220 17.39 -8.92 5.25
C PHE A 220 18.81 -8.86 5.85
N PRO A 221 19.87 -8.73 5.02
CA PRO A 221 21.23 -8.80 5.52
C PRO A 221 21.56 -7.57 6.37
N VAL A 222 22.39 -7.74 7.40
CA VAL A 222 22.90 -6.62 8.19
C VAL A 222 23.65 -5.65 7.25
N LEU A 223 23.46 -4.35 7.44
CA LEU A 223 24.00 -3.33 6.53
C LEU A 223 25.54 -3.36 6.44
N THR A 224 26.22 -3.83 7.48
CA THR A 224 27.68 -3.96 7.56
C THR A 224 28.21 -5.30 7.04
N ASP A 225 27.34 -6.23 6.64
CA ASP A 225 27.74 -7.55 6.16
C ASP A 225 28.31 -7.50 4.73
N GLN A 226 29.15 -8.48 4.41
CA GLN A 226 29.74 -8.70 3.10
C GLN A 226 28.69 -8.89 2.01
N ILE A 227 27.50 -9.42 2.33
CA ILE A 227 26.38 -9.53 1.38
C ILE A 227 25.96 -8.13 0.92
N THR A 228 25.71 -7.23 1.86
CA THR A 228 25.36 -5.83 1.57
C THR A 228 26.47 -5.13 0.80
N VAL A 229 27.74 -5.30 1.21
CA VAL A 229 28.90 -4.74 0.49
C VAL A 229 28.97 -5.25 -0.95
N LYS A 230 28.70 -6.53 -1.19
CA LYS A 230 28.66 -7.13 -2.54
C LYS A 230 27.50 -6.56 -3.37
N ALA A 231 26.32 -6.41 -2.77
CA ALA A 231 25.15 -5.82 -3.42
C ALA A 231 25.46 -4.37 -3.88
N LEU A 232 25.98 -3.53 -2.99
CA LEU A 232 26.36 -2.14 -3.29
C LEU A 232 27.42 -2.06 -4.39
N LYS A 233 28.43 -2.94 -4.37
CA LYS A 233 29.43 -3.04 -5.44
C LYS A 233 28.80 -3.44 -6.78
N LYS A 234 27.74 -4.26 -6.76
CA LYS A 234 27.01 -4.69 -7.96
C LYS A 234 26.13 -3.56 -8.51
N ILE A 235 25.46 -2.77 -7.67
CA ILE A 235 24.77 -1.53 -8.08
C ILE A 235 25.73 -0.60 -8.82
N LYS A 236 26.93 -0.36 -8.28
CA LYS A 236 27.95 0.48 -8.93
C LYS A 236 28.40 -0.06 -10.29
N ARG A 237 28.29 -1.37 -10.53
CA ARG A 237 28.57 -2.01 -11.83
C ARG A 237 27.40 -1.89 -12.82
N ASN A 238 26.16 -1.77 -12.33
CA ASN A 238 24.95 -1.57 -13.13
C ASN A 238 24.84 -0.15 -13.70
N GLN A 239 25.45 0.84 -13.03
CA GLN A 239 25.43 2.25 -13.45
C GLN A 239 26.48 2.61 -14.53
N LYS A 240 27.21 1.61 -15.07
CA LYS A 240 28.29 1.79 -16.05
C LYS A 240 28.03 0.99 -17.31
#